data_AF-A0A537URV1-F1
#
_entry.id   AF-A0A537URV1-F1
#
_cell.length_a   1.000
_cell.length_b   1.000
_cell.length_c   1.000
_cell.angle_alpha   90.00
_cell.angle_beta   90.00
_cell.angle_gamma   90.00
#
_symmetry.space_group_name_H-M   'P 1'
#
loop_
_entity.id
_entity.type
_entity.pdbx_description
1 polymer ?
#
loop_
_entity_poly.entity_id
_entity_poly.type
_entity_poly.pdbx_seq_one_letter_code
_entity_poly.pdbx_strand_id
1 'polypeptide(L)'
;TVSGCNTRVGDLMGSGTISGPTPDSRGSLLELAWNGQRPLALPGGATRSFLEDGDEVIITGWCQGDGYRVGFGEVRGQFLPALV
;
A
#
# COMPACT_ATOMS: atom_id res chain seq x y z
N THR A 1 -5.61 -5.02 -28.47
CA THR A 1 -6.01 -3.93 -27.56
C THR A 1 -7.15 -3.16 -28.18
N VAL A 2 -7.96 -2.47 -27.38
CA VAL A 2 -9.18 -1.78 -27.86
C VAL A 2 -8.90 -0.63 -28.83
N SER A 3 -7.73 0.00 -28.76
CA SER A 3 -7.33 1.16 -29.58
C SER A 3 -5.98 1.02 -30.29
N GLY A 4 -5.38 -0.18 -30.32
CA GLY A 4 -4.13 -0.43 -31.05
C GLY A 4 -2.82 -0.17 -30.28
N CYS A 5 -2.88 0.19 -28.99
CA CYS A 5 -1.67 0.23 -28.14
C CYS A 5 -1.02 -1.17 -28.08
N ASN A 6 0.29 -1.27 -28.26
CA ASN A 6 1.02 -2.55 -28.18
C ASN A 6 1.47 -2.84 -26.74
N THR A 7 1.52 -4.13 -26.38
CA THR A 7 2.15 -4.61 -25.15
C THR A 7 3.40 -5.41 -25.49
N ARG A 8 4.31 -5.53 -24.52
CA ARG A 8 5.62 -6.17 -24.67
C ARG A 8 5.92 -7.08 -23.49
N VAL A 9 6.84 -8.00 -23.72
CA VAL A 9 7.38 -8.85 -22.65
C VAL A 9 8.04 -7.95 -21.59
N GLY A 10 7.64 -8.15 -20.33
CA GLY A 10 8.13 -7.36 -19.20
C GLY A 10 7.30 -6.11 -18.88
N ASP A 11 6.23 -5.81 -19.63
CA ASP A 11 5.31 -4.74 -19.24
C ASP A 11 4.65 -5.08 -17.89
N LEU A 12 4.60 -4.08 -16.99
CA LEU A 12 3.96 -4.17 -15.67
C LEU A 12 2.69 -3.32 -15.66
N MET A 13 1.57 -3.91 -15.24
CA MET A 13 0.28 -3.22 -15.14
C MET A 13 -0.22 -3.21 -13.70
N GLY A 14 -0.44 -2.03 -13.15
CA GLY A 14 -0.97 -1.85 -11.80
C GLY A 14 -2.50 -1.95 -11.77
N SER A 15 -3.05 -2.47 -10.68
CA SER A 15 -4.50 -2.51 -10.44
C SER A 15 -5.11 -1.13 -10.14
N GLY A 16 -4.28 -0.16 -9.74
CA GLY A 16 -4.70 0.99 -8.94
C GLY A 16 -4.77 0.64 -7.46
N THR A 17 -4.99 1.66 -6.61
CA THR A 17 -5.13 1.49 -5.16
C THR A 17 -6.28 0.54 -4.83
N ILE A 18 -6.02 -0.46 -3.99
CA ILE A 18 -7.02 -1.45 -3.57
C ILE A 18 -7.65 -0.97 -2.27
N SER A 19 -8.90 -0.50 -2.34
CA SER A 19 -9.69 -0.07 -1.19
C SER A 19 -10.98 -0.89 -1.09
N GLY A 20 -11.21 -1.53 0.05
CA GLY A 20 -12.44 -2.23 0.38
C GLY A 20 -13.53 -1.32 0.91
N PRO A 21 -14.71 -1.89 1.23
CA PRO A 21 -15.88 -1.12 1.66
C PRO A 21 -15.78 -0.60 3.11
N THR A 22 -14.84 -1.11 3.92
CA THR A 22 -14.69 -0.73 5.33
C THR A 22 -13.55 0.27 5.51
N PRO A 23 -13.61 1.16 6.53
CA PRO A 23 -12.56 2.16 6.74
C PRO A 23 -11.16 1.58 6.94
N ASP A 24 -11.02 0.40 7.54
CA ASP A 24 -9.78 -0.31 7.79
C ASP A 24 -9.25 -1.10 6.58
N SER A 25 -10.03 -1.19 5.49
CA SER A 25 -9.61 -1.83 4.24
C SER A 25 -9.25 -0.83 3.13
N ARG A 26 -9.02 0.44 3.46
CA ARG A 26 -8.60 1.48 2.52
C ARG A 26 -7.11 1.35 2.17
N GLY A 27 -6.75 1.58 0.91
CA GLY A 27 -5.41 1.31 0.38
C GLY A 27 -4.41 2.45 0.45
N SER A 28 -4.73 3.59 1.06
CA SER A 28 -3.81 4.73 1.19
C SER A 28 -3.98 5.51 2.50
N LEU A 29 -2.91 6.16 2.96
CA LEU A 29 -2.97 7.06 4.12
C LEU A 29 -3.89 8.27 3.87
N LEU A 30 -4.00 8.74 2.61
CA LEU A 30 -4.95 9.79 2.24
C LEU A 30 -6.39 9.39 2.61
N GLU A 31 -6.77 8.16 2.27
CA GLU A 31 -8.12 7.64 2.55
C GLU A 31 -8.28 7.27 4.03
N LEU A 32 -7.29 6.59 4.61
CA LEU A 32 -7.28 6.15 6.02
C LEU A 32 -7.37 7.33 6.98
N ALA A 33 -6.51 8.34 6.78
CA ALA A 33 -6.46 9.53 7.62
C ALA A 33 -7.45 10.62 7.21
N TRP A 34 -8.26 10.38 6.17
CA TRP A 34 -9.22 11.33 5.60
C TRP A 34 -8.58 12.70 5.32
N ASN A 35 -7.52 12.69 4.51
CA ASN A 35 -6.70 13.86 4.21
C ASN A 35 -6.20 14.59 5.48
N GLY A 36 -5.76 13.80 6.45
CA GLY A 36 -5.24 14.28 7.74
C GLY A 36 -6.27 14.77 8.74
N GLN A 37 -7.58 14.75 8.42
CA GLN A 37 -8.64 15.11 9.35
C GLN A 37 -8.85 14.07 10.47
N ARG A 38 -8.39 12.83 10.25
CA ARG A 38 -8.54 11.70 11.17
C ARG A 38 -7.24 10.89 11.26
N PRO A 39 -6.18 11.41 11.92
CA PRO A 39 -4.89 10.73 11.99
C PRO A 39 -5.02 9.28 12.50
N LEU A 40 -4.26 8.37 11.89
CA LEU A 40 -4.20 6.96 12.27
C LEU A 40 -3.39 6.81 13.56
N ALA A 41 -3.90 6.06 14.53
CA ALA A 41 -3.13 5.67 15.71
C ALA A 41 -2.28 4.42 15.40
N LEU A 42 -0.99 4.49 15.68
CA LEU A 42 -0.06 3.38 15.52
C LEU A 42 0.21 2.69 16.87
N PRO A 43 0.60 1.40 16.86
CA PRO A 43 1.13 0.75 18.05
C PRO A 43 2.26 1.58 18.66
N GLY A 44 2.27 1.73 20.00
CA GLY A 44 3.25 2.56 20.71
C GLY A 44 2.83 4.02 20.89
N GLY A 45 1.64 4.42 20.43
CA GLY A 45 1.05 5.73 20.74
C GLY A 45 1.38 6.86 19.75
N ALA A 46 2.21 6.58 18.74
CA ALA A 46 2.43 7.49 17.63
C ALA A 46 1.17 7.66 16.77
N THR A 47 1.07 8.77 16.03
CA THR A 47 0.01 9.00 15.06
C THR A 47 0.57 9.38 13.70
N ARG A 48 -0.17 9.08 12.63
CA ARG A 48 0.19 9.42 11.25
C ARG A 48 -1.00 9.92 10.45
N SER A 49 -0.81 11.03 9.75
CA SER A 49 -1.72 11.46 8.67
C SER A 49 -1.14 11.10 7.30
N PHE A 50 0.17 11.30 7.14
CA PHE A 50 0.98 10.91 6.00
C PHE A 50 2.28 10.29 6.53
N LEU A 51 3.14 9.85 5.61
CA LEU A 51 4.45 9.30 5.94
C LEU A 51 5.39 10.39 6.45
N GLU A 52 6.19 10.04 7.45
CA GLU A 52 7.27 10.85 7.99
C GLU A 52 8.63 10.23 7.64
N ASP A 53 9.70 11.03 7.69
CA ASP A 53 11.06 10.54 7.46
C ASP A 53 11.41 9.43 8.46
N GLY A 54 11.98 8.34 7.95
CA GLY A 54 12.32 7.15 8.71
C GLY A 54 11.21 6.09 8.79
N ASP A 55 9.97 6.42 8.40
CA ASP A 55 8.89 5.43 8.30
C ASP A 55 9.27 4.32 7.30
N GLU A 56 8.91 3.07 7.60
CA GLU A 56 9.03 1.93 6.68
C GLU A 56 7.63 1.38 6.39
N VAL A 57 7.32 1.17 5.10
CA VAL A 57 6.08 0.55 4.64
C VAL A 57 6.38 -0.83 4.10
N ILE A 58 5.65 -1.83 4.59
CA ILE A 58 5.73 -3.23 4.15
C ILE A 58 4.35 -3.67 3.67
N ILE A 59 4.25 -4.08 2.41
CA ILE A 59 3.05 -4.67 1.82
C ILE A 59 3.24 -6.18 1.72
N THR A 60 2.29 -6.93 2.26
CA THR A 60 2.25 -8.40 2.18
C THR A 60 0.90 -8.86 1.66
N GLY A 61 0.87 -10.04 1.05
CA GLY A 61 -0.35 -10.62 0.52
C GLY A 61 -0.19 -12.11 0.26
N TRP A 62 -1.28 -12.86 0.45
CA TRP A 62 -1.31 -14.30 0.20
C TRP A 62 -2.72 -14.79 -0.11
N CYS A 63 -2.80 -15.93 -0.80
CA CYS A 63 -3.99 -16.74 -0.89
C CYS A 63 -3.97 -17.80 0.23
N GLN A 64 -5.09 -17.97 0.94
CA GLN A 64 -5.27 -19.00 1.97
C GLN A 64 -5.98 -20.22 1.36
N GLY A 65 -5.32 -21.38 1.41
CA GLY A 65 -5.93 -22.68 1.12
C GLY A 65 -6.21 -23.48 2.39
N ASP A 66 -6.71 -24.70 2.25
CA ASP A 66 -6.92 -25.60 3.40
C ASP A 66 -5.58 -26.19 3.87
N GLY A 67 -5.07 -25.70 5.01
CA GLY A 67 -3.79 -26.11 5.57
C GLY A 67 -2.53 -25.56 4.87
N TYR A 68 -2.66 -24.69 3.86
CA TYR A 68 -1.50 -24.09 3.17
C TYR A 68 -1.72 -22.62 2.77
N ARG A 69 -0.63 -21.92 2.42
CA ARG A 69 -0.65 -20.55 1.89
C ARG A 69 0.21 -20.44 0.63
N VAL A 70 -0.20 -19.56 -0.29
CA VAL A 70 0.63 -19.11 -1.41
C VAL A 70 0.84 -17.61 -1.24
N GLY A 71 2.05 -17.23 -0.84
CA GLY A 71 2.40 -15.85 -0.54
C GLY A 71 3.18 -15.17 -1.66
N PHE A 72 3.10 -13.85 -1.71
CA PHE A 72 3.85 -13.00 -2.62
C PHE A 72 5.20 -12.53 -2.04
N GLY A 73 5.48 -12.85 -0.77
CA GLY A 73 6.60 -12.26 -0.03
C GLY A 73 6.26 -10.84 0.43
N GLU A 74 7.28 -9.98 0.48
CA GLU A 74 7.16 -8.60 0.93
C GLU A 74 7.59 -7.61 -0.15
N VAL A 75 6.86 -6.51 -0.25
CA VAL A 75 7.32 -5.28 -0.91
C VAL A 75 7.57 -4.26 0.19
N ARG A 76 8.82 -3.85 0.38
CA ARG A 76 9.22 -2.94 1.46
C ARG A 76 9.94 -1.71 0.94
N GLY A 77 9.77 -0.59 1.65
CA GLY A 77 10.50 0.65 1.37
C GLY A 77 10.53 1.56 2.59
N GLN A 78 11.70 2.15 2.85
CA GLN A 78 11.92 3.16 3.89
C GLN A 78 11.96 4.55 3.26
N PHE A 79 11.31 5.51 3.92
CA PHE A 79 11.30 6.90 3.50
C PHE A 79 12.52 7.62 4.08
N LEU A 80 13.42 8.07 3.21
CA LEU A 80 14.59 8.86 3.58
C LEU A 80 14.25 10.36 3.57
N PRO A 81 14.90 11.17 4.40
CA PRO A 81 14.80 12.62 4.33
C PRO A 81 15.12 13.15 2.93
N ALA A 82 14.42 14.23 2.55
CA ALA A 82 14.71 14.95 1.32
C ALA A 82 16.15 15.48 1.32
N LEU A 83 16.77 15.53 0.13
CA LEU A 83 18.06 16.19 -0.04
C LEU A 83 17.88 17.71 0.12
N VAL A 84 18.83 18.33 0.82
CA VAL A 84 18.87 19.78 1.08
C VAL A 84 19.72 20.47 0.02
#